data_AF-A0AA39IB79-F1
#
_entry.id   AF-A0AA39IB79-F1
#
_cell.length_a   1.000
_cell.length_b   1.000
_cell.length_c   1.000
_cell.angle_alpha   90.00
_cell.angle_beta   90.00
_cell.angle_gamma   90.00
#
_symmetry.space_group_name_H-M   'P 1'
#
loop_
_entity.id
_entity.type
_entity.pdbx_description
1 polymer ?
#
loop_
_entity_poly.entity_id
_entity_poly.type
_entity_poly.pdbx_seq_one_letter_code
_entity_poly.pdbx_strand_id
1 'polypeptide(L)'
;MTSMLSTFCFTVLLAVATAQIYDTCMPCQLVIQTAVEKYNSDFTNVSEMDLFETLYPACNKYWDYGNRFRCEIFVRDYFEDILKWLQHGVGQVHICGMVGLCNVQQ
;
A
#
# COMPACT_ATOMS: atom_id res chain seq x y z
N MET A 1 -51.64 -7.03 -8.83
CA MET A 1 -50.55 -8.02 -8.64
C MET A 1 -49.28 -7.45 -9.23
N THR A 2 -48.64 -6.49 -8.56
CA THR A 2 -47.38 -5.86 -9.00
C THR A 2 -46.75 -5.16 -7.79
N SER A 3 -46.06 -5.87 -6.91
CA SER A 3 -45.11 -5.23 -5.97
C SER A 3 -44.24 -6.26 -5.25
N MET A 4 -43.29 -6.89 -5.96
CA MET A 4 -42.23 -7.68 -5.31
C MET A 4 -40.84 -7.45 -5.93
N LEU A 5 -40.67 -6.49 -6.85
CA LEU A 5 -39.36 -6.14 -7.42
C LEU A 5 -38.72 -4.89 -6.80
N SER A 6 -39.43 -4.12 -5.98
CA SER A 6 -38.90 -2.83 -5.47
C SER A 6 -38.12 -2.95 -4.16
N THR A 7 -38.23 -4.04 -3.42
CA THR A 7 -37.63 -4.13 -2.06
C THR A 7 -36.21 -4.70 -2.07
N PHE A 8 -35.85 -5.46 -3.11
CA PHE A 8 -34.51 -6.06 -3.24
C PHE A 8 -33.42 -5.06 -3.67
N CYS A 9 -33.77 -3.89 -4.19
CA CYS A 9 -32.79 -2.88 -4.59
C CYS A 9 -32.36 -1.95 -3.45
N PHE A 10 -33.18 -1.81 -2.39
CA PHE A 10 -32.91 -0.88 -1.29
C PHE A 10 -32.15 -1.51 -0.11
N THR A 11 -32.30 -2.81 0.15
CA THR A 11 -31.60 -3.47 1.26
C THR A 11 -30.13 -3.75 0.95
N VAL A 12 -29.81 -4.02 -0.31
CA VAL A 12 -28.41 -4.17 -0.76
C VAL A 12 -27.67 -2.83 -0.67
N LEU A 13 -28.35 -1.69 -0.86
CA LEU A 13 -27.74 -0.35 -0.78
C LEU A 13 -27.26 0.02 0.64
N LEU A 14 -27.90 -0.49 1.70
CA LEU A 14 -27.48 -0.24 3.08
C LEU A 14 -26.38 -1.20 3.56
N ALA A 15 -26.31 -2.41 3.02
CA ALA A 15 -25.27 -3.39 3.38
C ALA A 15 -23.89 -3.08 2.77
N VAL A 16 -23.83 -2.28 1.70
CA VAL A 16 -22.57 -1.90 1.04
C VAL A 16 -21.87 -0.72 1.75
N ALA A 17 -22.54 -0.04 2.70
CA ALA A 17 -22.07 1.23 3.26
C ALA A 17 -21.24 1.15 4.56
N THR A 18 -20.64 0.01 4.91
CA THR A 18 -19.65 -0.05 6.01
C THR A 18 -18.38 -0.84 5.70
N ALA A 19 -18.14 -1.22 4.44
CA ALA A 19 -16.78 -1.59 4.07
C ALA A 19 -15.96 -0.31 4.04
N GLN A 20 -15.10 -0.12 5.05
CA GLN A 20 -14.14 0.98 5.04
C GLN A 20 -13.30 0.81 3.77
N ILE A 21 -13.53 1.66 2.76
CA ILE A 21 -12.68 1.74 1.56
C ILE A 21 -11.39 2.38 2.05
N TYR A 22 -10.57 1.58 2.71
CA TYR A 22 -9.27 2.01 3.20
C TYR A 22 -8.33 2.03 2.01
N ASP A 23 -8.03 3.23 1.52
CA ASP A 23 -7.08 3.41 0.43
C ASP A 23 -5.64 3.26 0.97
N THR A 24 -5.10 2.06 0.81
CA THR A 24 -3.71 1.70 1.15
C THR A 24 -2.71 2.23 0.13
N CYS A 25 -3.16 2.74 -1.02
CA CYS A 25 -2.30 2.97 -2.16
C CYS A 25 -1.37 4.16 -1.93
N MET A 26 -1.94 5.32 -1.59
CA MET A 26 -1.15 6.52 -1.33
C MET A 26 -0.19 6.33 -0.13
N PRO A 27 -0.62 5.79 1.02
CA PRO A 27 0.29 5.48 2.13
C PRO A 27 1.43 4.50 1.75
N CYS A 28 1.16 3.49 0.93
CA CYS A 28 2.21 2.59 0.42
C CYS A 28 3.23 3.35 -0.42
N GLN A 29 2.77 4.16 -1.37
CA GLN A 29 3.66 4.93 -2.25
C GLN A 29 4.55 5.88 -1.45
N LEU A 30 4.02 6.52 -0.41
CA LEU A 30 4.79 7.42 0.46
C LEU A 30 5.88 6.71 1.28
N VAL A 31 5.61 5.48 1.72
CA VAL A 31 6.61 4.65 2.41
C VAL A 31 7.76 4.33 1.47
N ILE A 32 7.49 3.89 0.24
CA ILE A 32 8.53 3.64 -0.76
C ILE A 32 9.25 4.94 -1.17
N GLN A 33 8.50 6.03 -1.34
CA GLN A 33 9.02 7.36 -1.67
C GLN A 33 10.05 7.84 -0.65
N THR A 34 9.89 7.49 0.62
CA THR A 34 10.87 7.84 1.67
C THR A 34 12.25 7.25 1.38
N ALA A 35 12.31 6.01 0.87
CA ALA A 35 13.57 5.41 0.45
C ALA A 35 14.11 6.09 -0.82
N VAL A 36 13.24 6.34 -1.81
CA VAL A 36 13.63 7.05 -3.05
C VAL A 36 14.26 8.40 -2.75
N GLU A 37 13.68 9.17 -1.84
CA GLU A 37 14.21 10.47 -1.40
C GLU A 37 15.50 10.32 -0.60
N LYS A 38 15.54 9.41 0.38
CA LYS A 38 16.73 9.20 1.23
C LYS A 38 17.96 8.81 0.42
N TYR A 39 17.78 7.95 -0.58
CA TYR A 39 18.86 7.40 -1.40
C TYR A 39 19.03 8.13 -2.73
N ASN A 40 18.31 9.23 -2.96
CA ASN A 40 18.34 10.00 -4.21
C ASN A 40 18.13 9.12 -5.46
N SER A 41 17.24 8.12 -5.36
CA SER A 41 17.00 7.10 -6.39
C SER A 41 18.19 6.20 -6.77
N ASP A 42 19.30 6.22 -6.02
CA ASP A 42 20.45 5.32 -6.20
C ASP A 42 20.49 4.24 -5.12
N PHE A 43 20.16 3.01 -5.52
CA PHE A 43 20.10 1.84 -4.63
C PHE A 43 21.28 0.87 -4.80
N THR A 44 22.34 1.28 -5.52
CA THR A 44 23.48 0.41 -5.88
C THR A 44 24.23 -0.12 -4.66
N ASN A 45 24.35 0.68 -3.59
CA ASN A 45 25.12 0.36 -2.39
C ASN A 45 24.25 0.30 -1.12
N VAL A 46 22.94 0.10 -1.27
CA VAL A 46 22.01 0.02 -0.14
C VAL A 46 21.89 -1.44 0.30
N SER A 47 22.07 -1.71 1.60
CA SER A 47 21.81 -3.04 2.15
C SER A 47 20.33 -3.26 2.43
N GLU A 48 19.90 -4.51 2.49
CA GLU A 48 18.52 -4.87 2.84
C GLU A 48 18.15 -4.35 4.24
N MET A 49 19.08 -4.40 5.19
CA MET A 49 18.90 -3.87 6.54
C MET A 49 18.72 -2.35 6.55
N ASP A 50 19.55 -1.61 5.82
CA ASP A 50 19.41 -0.14 5.71
C ASP A 50 18.07 0.26 5.10
N LEU A 51 17.61 -0.51 4.11
CA LEU A 51 16.30 -0.29 3.49
C LEU A 51 15.17 -0.58 4.49
N PHE A 52 15.22 -1.71 5.21
CA PHE A 52 14.24 -2.05 6.23
C PHE A 52 14.15 -0.95 7.31
N GLU A 53 15.29 -0.49 7.83
CA GLU A 53 15.37 0.60 8.81
C GLU A 53 14.88 1.95 8.26
N THR A 54 14.77 2.09 6.94
CA THR A 54 14.18 3.26 6.30
C THR A 54 12.67 3.12 6.15
N LEU A 55 12.20 1.98 5.62
CA LEU A 55 10.80 1.76 5.29
C LEU A 55 9.94 1.51 6.54
N TYR A 56 10.46 0.76 7.52
CA TYR A 56 9.69 0.34 8.69
C TYR A 56 9.25 1.53 9.56
N PRO A 57 10.12 2.50 9.89
CA PRO A 57 9.70 3.70 10.61
C PRO A 57 8.76 4.59 9.80
N ALA A 58 8.85 4.58 8.47
CA ALA A 58 7.96 5.34 7.60
C ALA A 58 6.49 4.88 7.73
N CYS A 59 6.25 3.62 8.09
CA CYS A 59 4.89 3.14 8.40
C CYS A 59 4.23 3.96 9.52
N ASN A 60 4.97 4.38 10.55
CA ASN A 60 4.43 5.23 11.62
C ASN A 60 4.04 6.64 11.13
N LYS A 61 4.66 7.10 10.04
CA LYS A 61 4.48 8.46 9.52
C LYS A 61 3.28 8.56 8.59
N TYR A 62 3.04 7.54 7.77
CA TYR A 62 2.06 7.62 6.68
C TYR A 62 0.81 6.78 6.89
N TRP A 63 0.80 5.87 7.87
CA TRP A 63 -0.36 5.01 8.16
C TRP A 63 -0.98 5.32 9.51
N ASP A 64 -2.31 5.34 9.55
CA ASP A 64 -3.08 5.49 10.77
C ASP A 64 -2.81 4.34 11.75
N TYR A 65 -2.88 4.62 13.04
CA TYR A 65 -2.61 3.65 14.11
C TYR A 65 -3.38 2.32 13.94
N GLY A 66 -4.63 2.38 13.50
CA GLY A 66 -5.47 1.19 13.30
C GLY A 66 -5.07 0.30 12.12
N ASN A 67 -4.29 0.82 11.16
CA ASN A 67 -3.89 0.10 9.95
C ASN A 67 -2.37 -0.04 9.79
N ARG A 68 -1.56 0.65 10.62
CA ARG A 68 -0.10 0.64 10.58
C ARG A 68 0.50 -0.77 10.51
N PHE A 69 -0.08 -1.72 11.25
CA PHE A 69 0.38 -3.11 11.25
C PHE A 69 0.44 -3.72 9.84
N ARG A 70 -0.46 -3.34 8.92
CA ARG A 70 -0.44 -3.81 7.53
C ARG A 70 0.80 -3.31 6.78
N CYS A 71 1.18 -2.04 7.00
CA CYS A 71 2.42 -1.50 6.45
C CYS A 71 3.65 -2.22 7.04
N GLU A 72 3.68 -2.41 8.35
CA GLU A 72 4.79 -3.09 9.03
C GLU A 72 4.96 -4.54 8.52
N ILE A 73 3.85 -5.27 8.32
CA ILE A 73 3.84 -6.60 7.70
C ILE A 73 4.38 -6.51 6.27
N PHE A 74 3.86 -5.58 5.46
CA PHE A 74 4.31 -5.37 4.08
C PHE A 74 5.81 -5.11 4.01
N VAL A 75 6.34 -4.19 4.81
CA VAL A 75 7.77 -3.87 4.81
C VAL A 75 8.57 -5.10 5.23
N ARG A 76 8.18 -5.77 6.33
CA ARG A 76 8.91 -6.94 6.83
C ARG A 76 8.91 -8.10 5.83
N ASP A 77 7.82 -8.31 5.13
CA ASP A 77 7.65 -9.47 4.26
C ASP A 77 8.23 -9.22 2.84
N TYR A 78 8.39 -7.95 2.42
CA TYR A 78 8.79 -7.60 1.06
C TYR A 78 10.04 -6.71 0.94
N PHE A 79 10.69 -6.24 2.02
CA PHE A 79 11.81 -5.29 1.92
C PHE A 79 12.96 -5.76 1.02
N GLU A 80 13.30 -7.06 1.04
CA GLU A 80 14.34 -7.61 0.16
C GLU A 80 13.97 -7.48 -1.33
N ASP A 81 12.72 -7.79 -1.67
CA ASP A 81 12.23 -7.70 -3.05
C ASP A 81 12.01 -6.24 -3.48
N ILE A 82 11.56 -5.39 -2.55
CA ILE A 82 11.48 -3.94 -2.75
C ILE A 82 12.86 -3.38 -3.11
N LEU A 83 13.93 -3.80 -2.41
CA LEU A 83 15.29 -3.38 -2.76
C LEU A 83 15.65 -3.77 -4.19
N LYS A 84 15.42 -5.04 -4.57
CA LYS A 84 15.71 -5.54 -5.92
C LYS A 84 14.92 -4.78 -6.99
N TRP A 85 13.64 -4.49 -6.73
CA TRP A 85 12.80 -3.71 -7.64
C TRP A 85 13.29 -2.28 -7.79
N LEU A 86 13.67 -1.63 -6.69
CA LEU A 86 14.25 -0.28 -6.72
C LEU A 86 15.59 -0.25 -7.46
N GLN A 87 16.45 -1.26 -7.28
CA GLN A 87 17.69 -1.43 -8.03
C GLN A 87 17.46 -1.63 -9.54
N HIS A 88 16.33 -2.21 -9.93
CA HIS A 88 15.89 -2.34 -11.31
C HIS A 88 15.08 -1.14 -11.82
N GLY A 89 14.98 -0.05 -11.04
CA GLY A 89 14.29 1.17 -11.44
C GLY A 89 12.76 1.08 -11.43
N VAL A 90 12.19 0.10 -10.72
CA VAL A 90 10.74 -0.02 -10.56
C VAL A 90 10.25 1.06 -9.60
N GLY A 91 9.33 1.91 -10.06
CA GLY A 91 8.77 3.00 -9.26
C GLY A 91 7.70 2.57 -8.25
N GLN A 92 7.43 3.42 -7.26
CA GLN A 92 6.52 3.17 -6.14
C GLN A 92 5.09 2.77 -6.55
N VAL A 93 4.56 3.32 -7.66
CA VAL A 93 3.22 2.97 -8.17
C VAL A 93 3.17 1.49 -8.54
N HIS A 94 4.19 1.00 -9.24
CA HIS A 94 4.28 -0.39 -9.68
C HIS A 94 4.58 -1.32 -8.51
N ILE A 95 5.49 -0.94 -7.61
CA ILE A 95 5.79 -1.71 -6.39
C ILE A 95 4.51 -1.94 -5.58
N CYS A 96 3.78 -0.87 -5.27
CA CYS A 96 2.55 -0.96 -4.50
C CYS A 96 1.43 -1.73 -5.23
N GLY A 97 1.42 -1.71 -6.57
CA GLY A 97 0.54 -2.55 -7.38
C GLY A 97 0.89 -4.04 -7.30
N MET A 98 2.19 -4.39 -7.39
CA MET A 98 2.66 -5.78 -7.33
C MET A 98 2.35 -6.46 -5.99
N VAL A 99 2.39 -5.70 -4.89
CA VAL A 99 2.06 -6.23 -3.56
C VAL A 99 0.57 -6.12 -3.20
N GLY A 100 -0.27 -5.66 -4.13
CA GLY A 100 -1.73 -5.58 -3.95
C GLY A 100 -2.20 -4.46 -3.01
N LEU A 101 -1.37 -3.46 -2.74
CA LEU A 101 -1.73 -2.27 -1.95
C LEU A 101 -2.23 -1.11 -2.80
N CYS A 102 -2.03 -1.15 -4.11
CA CYS A 102 -2.64 -0.27 -5.12
C CYS A 102 -3.35 -1.11 -6.17
N ASN A 103 -4.46 -0.60 -6.73
CA ASN A 103 -4.98 -1.14 -7.97
C ASN A 103 -4.11 -0.67 -9.14
N VAL A 104 -3.79 -1.57 -10.06
CA VAL A 104 -2.96 -1.27 -11.25
C VAL A 104 -3.67 -0.36 -12.28
N GLN A 105 -4.91 0.06 -12.00
CA GLN A 105 -5.72 0.96 -12.84
C GLN A 105 -5.74 2.41 -12.33
N GLN A 106 -4.94 2.73 -11.31
CA GLN A 106 -4.97 4.01 -10.59
C GLN A 106 -3.95 5.01 -11.11
#